data_AF-A0A1V5X7K7-F1
#
_entry.id   AF-A0A1V5X7K7-F1
#
_cell.length_a   1.000
_cell.length_b   1.000
_cell.length_c   1.000
_cell.angle_alpha   90.00
_cell.angle_beta   90.00
_cell.angle_gamma   90.00
#
_symmetry.space_group_name_H-M   'P 1'
#
loop_
_entity.id
_entity.type
_entity.pdbx_description
1 polymer ?
#
loop_
_entity_poly.entity_id
_entity_poly.type
_entity_poly.pdbx_seq_one_letter_code
_entity_poly.pdbx_strand_id
1 'polypeptide(L)'
;MFRKKSALVSVLIILVFAMSTMAVFAEDEKPELIVTLNSDGSSSMMFVAKLDPEEIDSTIAYYNQLFFAENYTVEKSEDGSSMVITNNFPVDKGYNVDLTVLGGGEESFVSFEELFVNRYGFKNTTFNAEERPAGTEYFKITIITPVRASKSNADTQEDGGKKHTWVISSGRKNIMTLSFKTYNMVPLISALFGIVLLAVLIYLIATDKKKNKDYSYVSDESLSEDEEITEEPQDEEIEEMIEQLDFEVDSSNGESDSGDEDEDNQEEE
;
A
#
# COMPACT_ATOMS: atom_id res chain seq x y z
N MET A 1 -38.67 39.18 44.30
CA MET A 1 -37.37 38.65 43.81
C MET A 1 -37.44 37.26 43.16
N PHE A 2 -38.56 36.51 43.27
CA PHE A 2 -38.67 35.13 42.76
C PHE A 2 -38.98 34.98 41.26
N ARG A 3 -39.43 36.03 40.56
CA ARG A 3 -39.83 35.93 39.13
C ARG A 3 -38.65 35.94 38.13
N LYS A 4 -37.46 36.38 38.53
CA LYS A 4 -36.27 36.40 37.65
C LYS A 4 -35.51 35.07 37.64
N LYS A 5 -35.71 34.21 38.64
CA LYS A 5 -35.02 32.91 38.73
C LYS A 5 -35.68 31.80 37.91
N SER A 6 -36.98 31.89 37.59
CA SER A 6 -37.64 30.86 36.76
C SER A 6 -37.33 30.97 35.28
N ALA A 7 -37.12 32.18 34.76
CA ALA A 7 -36.77 32.39 33.35
C ALA A 7 -35.40 31.79 33.00
N LEU A 8 -34.44 31.87 33.93
CA LEU A 8 -33.09 31.34 33.73
C LEU A 8 -33.07 29.80 33.73
N VAL A 9 -33.95 29.18 34.52
CA VAL A 9 -34.12 27.71 34.54
C VAL A 9 -34.83 27.20 33.29
N SER A 10 -35.85 27.91 32.78
CA SER A 10 -36.52 27.52 31.52
C SER A 10 -35.61 27.68 30.30
N VAL A 11 -34.76 28.71 30.25
CA VAL A 11 -33.76 28.84 29.17
C VAL A 11 -32.75 27.71 29.24
N LEU A 12 -32.28 27.34 30.45
CA LEU A 12 -31.35 26.23 30.61
C LEU A 12 -31.95 24.89 30.18
N ILE A 13 -33.23 24.63 30.49
CA ILE A 13 -33.92 23.39 30.09
C ILE A 13 -34.13 23.34 28.57
N ILE A 14 -34.46 24.47 27.92
CA ILE A 14 -34.58 24.53 26.46
C ILE A 14 -33.21 24.35 25.79
N LEU A 15 -32.13 24.83 26.40
CA LEU A 15 -30.76 24.70 25.88
C LEU A 15 -30.22 23.27 26.03
N VAL A 16 -30.55 22.59 27.13
CA VAL A 16 -30.27 21.16 27.32
C VAL A 16 -31.12 20.30 26.38
N PHE A 17 -32.39 20.67 26.13
CA PHE A 17 -33.23 19.94 25.18
C PHE A 17 -32.76 20.13 23.73
N ALA A 18 -32.34 21.36 23.35
CA ALA A 18 -31.81 21.66 22.02
C ALA A 18 -30.49 20.92 21.72
N MET A 19 -29.64 20.70 22.73
CA MET A 19 -28.44 19.86 22.58
C MET A 19 -28.73 18.36 22.60
N SER A 20 -29.89 17.92 23.11
CA SER A 20 -30.27 16.50 23.16
C SER A 20 -31.02 15.99 21.92
N THR A 21 -31.51 16.88 21.04
CA THR A 21 -32.33 16.51 19.88
C THR A 21 -31.64 16.68 18.52
N MET A 22 -30.35 17.01 18.46
CA MET A 22 -29.57 16.97 17.22
C MET A 22 -28.87 15.62 16.97
N ALA A 23 -29.41 14.53 17.51
CA ALA A 23 -29.12 13.19 17.01
C ALA A 23 -30.08 12.86 15.85
N VAL A 24 -30.03 13.68 14.79
CA VAL A 24 -30.61 13.29 13.50
C VAL A 24 -29.56 12.42 12.83
N PHE A 25 -29.89 11.13 12.70
CA PHE A 25 -29.11 10.12 12.00
C PHE A 25 -28.90 10.51 10.53
N ALA A 26 -27.89 11.33 10.26
CA ALA A 26 -27.08 11.14 9.08
C ALA A 26 -26.04 10.07 9.45
N GLU A 27 -25.77 9.11 8.56
CA GLU A 27 -24.51 8.37 8.64
C GLU A 27 -23.40 9.42 8.67
N ASP A 28 -22.81 9.57 9.85
CA ASP A 28 -21.84 10.61 10.14
C ASP A 28 -20.54 10.17 9.48
N GLU A 29 -20.43 10.48 8.18
CA GLU A 29 -19.26 10.19 7.35
C GLU A 29 -18.04 10.80 8.03
N LYS A 30 -17.24 9.92 8.63
CA LYS A 30 -16.04 10.30 9.33
C LYS A 30 -15.02 10.89 8.35
N PRO A 31 -14.18 11.82 8.79
CA PRO A 31 -13.14 12.36 7.93
C PRO A 31 -12.30 11.24 7.32
N GLU A 32 -11.89 11.42 6.07
CA GLU A 32 -11.08 10.46 5.35
C GLU A 32 -9.84 11.14 4.77
N LEU A 33 -8.68 10.53 5.01
CA LEU A 33 -7.44 10.87 4.33
C LEU A 33 -7.16 9.82 3.26
N ILE A 34 -7.06 10.24 2.01
CA ILE A 34 -6.71 9.40 0.87
C ILE A 34 -5.33 9.80 0.38
N VAL A 35 -4.39 8.87 0.36
CA VAL A 35 -3.04 9.05 -0.19
C VAL A 35 -2.87 8.13 -1.38
N THR A 36 -2.48 8.68 -2.53
CA THR A 36 -2.19 7.92 -3.73
C THR A 36 -0.69 7.95 -4.01
N LEU A 37 -0.09 6.78 -4.11
CA LEU A 37 1.31 6.58 -4.46
C LEU A 37 1.39 6.23 -5.95
N ASN A 38 2.02 7.09 -6.75
CA ASN A 38 2.07 6.95 -8.20
C ASN A 38 3.30 6.16 -8.65
N SER A 39 3.22 5.46 -9.78
CA SER A 39 4.33 4.62 -10.27
C SER A 39 5.63 5.37 -10.58
N ASP A 40 5.56 6.69 -10.76
CA ASP A 40 6.71 7.57 -11.01
C ASP A 40 7.46 7.98 -9.74
N GLY A 41 6.98 7.60 -8.55
CA GLY A 41 7.56 7.95 -7.26
C GLY A 41 6.97 9.20 -6.62
N SER A 42 6.00 9.88 -7.26
CA SER A 42 5.24 10.97 -6.65
C SER A 42 4.15 10.44 -5.72
N SER A 43 3.65 11.29 -4.82
CA SER A 43 2.43 11.01 -4.05
C SER A 43 1.47 12.18 -4.08
N SER A 44 0.18 11.88 -4.00
CA SER A 44 -0.86 12.89 -3.79
C SER A 44 -1.67 12.56 -2.54
N MET A 45 -2.15 13.60 -1.89
CA MET A 45 -2.93 13.51 -0.67
C MET A 45 -4.21 14.30 -0.83
N MET A 46 -5.31 13.73 -0.36
CA MET A 46 -6.64 14.33 -0.32
C MET A 46 -7.30 14.00 1.01
N PHE A 47 -7.55 15.02 1.82
CA PHE A 47 -8.32 14.91 3.03
C PHE A 47 -9.72 15.47 2.80
N VAL A 48 -10.75 14.71 3.18
CA VAL A 48 -12.15 15.07 3.04
C VAL A 48 -12.79 15.06 4.42
N ALA A 49 -13.42 16.17 4.80
CA ALA A 49 -14.17 16.28 6.04
C ALA A 49 -15.52 16.94 5.78
N LYS A 50 -16.59 16.27 6.17
CA LYS A 50 -17.93 16.84 6.18
C LYS A 50 -18.02 17.89 7.29
N LEU A 51 -18.54 19.06 6.95
CA LEU A 51 -18.65 20.18 7.90
C LEU A 51 -20.06 20.74 7.89
N ASP A 52 -20.43 21.39 8.99
CA ASP A 52 -21.68 22.12 9.05
C ASP A 52 -21.67 23.27 8.02
N PRO A 53 -22.75 23.45 7.24
CA PRO A 53 -22.80 24.48 6.20
C PRO A 53 -22.59 25.91 6.72
N GLU A 54 -22.85 26.16 7.99
CA GLU A 54 -22.65 27.45 8.65
C GLU A 54 -21.16 27.72 8.99
N GLU A 55 -20.35 26.66 9.14
CA GLU A 55 -18.96 26.74 9.60
C GLU A 55 -17.94 26.43 8.49
N ILE A 56 -18.38 25.89 7.36
CA ILE A 56 -17.48 25.43 6.30
C ILE A 56 -16.61 26.57 5.72
N ASP A 57 -17.18 27.76 5.49
CA ASP A 57 -16.43 28.88 4.88
C ASP A 57 -15.40 29.46 5.86
N SER A 58 -15.74 29.54 7.15
CA SER A 58 -14.80 29.99 8.19
C SER A 58 -13.68 28.98 8.43
N THR A 59 -14.00 27.68 8.37
CA THR A 59 -13.03 26.59 8.52
C THR A 59 -12.07 26.54 7.34
N ILE A 60 -12.58 26.66 6.10
CA ILE A 60 -11.75 26.76 4.89
C ILE A 60 -10.81 27.96 4.96
N ALA A 61 -11.30 29.12 5.41
CA ALA A 61 -10.48 30.31 5.56
C ALA A 61 -9.36 30.11 6.60
N TYR A 62 -9.65 29.42 7.71
CA TYR A 62 -8.66 29.07 8.73
C TYR A 62 -7.56 28.15 8.18
N TYR A 63 -7.92 27.05 7.52
CA TYR A 63 -6.93 26.11 6.97
C TYR A 63 -6.13 26.69 5.81
N ASN A 64 -6.73 27.56 4.98
CA ASN A 64 -6.00 28.30 3.96
C ASN A 64 -4.92 29.21 4.57
N GLN A 65 -5.18 29.82 5.74
CA GLN A 65 -4.16 30.60 6.45
C GLN A 65 -3.07 29.70 7.04
N LEU A 66 -3.46 28.56 7.60
CA LEU A 66 -2.52 27.61 8.22
C LEU A 66 -1.53 27.05 7.20
N PHE A 67 -2.01 26.65 6.01
CA PHE A 67 -1.19 25.98 5.00
C PHE A 67 -0.71 26.89 3.86
N PHE A 68 -0.84 28.21 4.00
CA PHE A 68 -0.47 29.17 2.95
C PHE A 68 0.97 29.00 2.42
N ALA A 69 1.88 28.48 3.24
CA ALA A 69 3.29 28.27 2.89
C ALA A 69 3.63 26.85 2.39
N GLU A 70 2.68 25.90 2.42
CA GLU A 70 2.98 24.45 2.32
C GLU A 70 2.39 23.78 1.06
N ASN A 71 2.02 24.56 0.04
CA ASN A 71 1.46 24.10 -1.25
C ASN A 71 0.16 23.30 -1.16
N TYR A 72 -0.55 23.38 -0.03
CA TYR A 72 -1.88 22.82 0.09
C TYR A 72 -2.92 23.65 -0.64
N THR A 73 -3.90 22.98 -1.21
CA THR A 73 -5.12 23.58 -1.75
C THR A 73 -6.28 23.20 -0.85
N VAL A 74 -7.00 24.18 -0.30
CA VAL A 74 -8.15 23.97 0.58
C VAL A 74 -9.40 24.55 -0.08
N GLU A 75 -10.34 23.67 -0.42
CA GLU A 75 -11.53 23.99 -1.19
C GLU A 75 -12.78 23.37 -0.58
N LYS A 76 -13.94 23.86 -1.03
CA LYS A 76 -15.25 23.28 -0.75
C LYS A 76 -15.55 22.26 -1.84
N SER A 77 -16.09 21.10 -1.47
CA SER A 77 -16.55 20.09 -2.43
C SER A 77 -17.63 20.65 -3.37
N GLU A 78 -17.80 20.03 -4.53
CA GLU A 78 -18.76 20.49 -5.56
C GLU A 78 -20.21 20.59 -5.05
N ASP A 79 -20.59 19.69 -4.14
CA ASP A 79 -21.90 19.65 -3.49
C ASP A 79 -22.05 20.66 -2.34
N GLY A 80 -20.96 21.33 -1.95
CA GLY A 80 -20.93 22.33 -0.89
C GLY A 80 -20.95 21.79 0.54
N SER A 81 -20.93 20.47 0.73
CA SER A 81 -21.16 19.82 2.04
C SER A 81 -19.87 19.47 2.80
N SER A 82 -18.73 19.48 2.11
CA SER A 82 -17.46 19.00 2.64
C SER A 82 -16.32 19.95 2.32
N MET A 83 -15.34 19.99 3.21
CA MET A 83 -14.05 20.59 2.94
C MET A 83 -13.11 19.54 2.37
N VAL A 84 -12.37 19.92 1.34
CA VAL A 84 -11.36 19.08 0.68
C VAL A 84 -10.01 19.80 0.77
N ILE A 85 -9.03 19.12 1.34
CA ILE A 85 -7.65 19.60 1.41
C ILE A 85 -6.80 18.67 0.54
N THR A 86 -6.06 19.24 -0.41
CA THR A 86 -5.19 18.45 -1.31
C THR A 86 -3.76 18.95 -1.28
N ASN A 87 -2.82 18.02 -1.49
CA ASN A 87 -1.40 18.32 -1.72
C ASN A 87 -0.80 17.30 -2.69
N ASN A 88 0.19 17.72 -3.47
CA ASN A 88 0.92 16.86 -4.40
C ASN A 88 2.42 16.95 -4.09
N PHE A 89 3.01 15.81 -3.78
CA PHE A 89 4.42 15.66 -3.47
C PHE A 89 5.18 15.21 -4.72
N PRO A 90 6.16 16.00 -5.17
CA PRO A 90 6.93 15.66 -6.37
C PRO A 90 7.88 14.48 -6.13
N VAL A 91 8.30 13.84 -7.22
CA VAL A 91 9.10 12.60 -7.25
C VAL A 91 10.42 12.71 -6.47
N ASP A 92 11.04 13.90 -6.44
CA ASP A 92 12.32 14.15 -5.77
C ASP A 92 12.29 13.91 -4.26
N LYS A 93 11.10 13.92 -3.66
CA LYS A 93 10.90 13.60 -2.25
C LYS A 93 10.61 12.11 -1.98
N GLY A 94 10.44 11.31 -3.04
CA GLY A 94 9.94 9.94 -2.93
C GLY A 94 8.50 9.86 -2.42
N TYR A 95 8.06 8.65 -2.06
CA TYR A 95 6.72 8.46 -1.49
C TYR A 95 6.64 9.02 -0.07
N ASN A 96 5.78 10.02 0.11
CA ASN A 96 5.46 10.60 1.41
C ASN A 96 3.97 10.45 1.71
N VAL A 97 3.66 10.16 2.98
CA VAL A 97 2.33 10.25 3.56
C VAL A 97 2.36 11.40 4.53
N ASP A 98 1.66 12.48 4.20
CA ASP A 98 1.54 13.61 5.10
C ASP A 98 0.26 13.47 5.94
N LEU A 99 0.42 13.41 7.26
CA LEU A 99 -0.64 13.34 8.26
C LEU A 99 -0.77 14.66 9.03
N THR A 100 -0.13 15.74 8.58
CA THR A 100 -0.09 17.06 9.25
C THR A 100 -1.49 17.63 9.46
N VAL A 101 -2.39 17.44 8.48
CA VAL A 101 -3.81 17.83 8.58
C VAL A 101 -4.51 17.16 9.78
N LEU A 102 -4.01 16.01 10.22
CA LEU A 102 -4.52 15.24 11.35
C LEU A 102 -3.65 15.41 12.63
N GLY A 103 -2.63 16.26 12.58
CA GLY A 103 -1.66 16.45 13.67
C GLY A 103 -0.62 15.33 13.80
N GLY A 104 -0.50 14.44 12.80
CA GLY A 104 0.44 13.32 12.80
C GLY A 104 1.82 13.63 12.21
N GLY A 105 1.96 14.74 11.47
CA GLY A 105 3.20 15.12 10.77
C GLY A 105 3.43 14.36 9.45
N GLU A 106 4.57 14.58 8.81
CA GLU A 106 4.95 13.92 7.56
C GLU A 106 5.73 12.63 7.82
N GLU A 107 5.34 11.55 7.12
CA GLU A 107 5.95 10.23 7.20
C GLU A 107 6.45 9.80 5.83
N SER A 108 7.77 9.71 5.69
CA SER A 108 8.43 9.27 4.47
C SER A 108 8.54 7.75 4.40
N PHE A 109 8.29 7.17 3.23
CA PHE A 109 8.56 5.75 3.02
C PHE A 109 10.06 5.49 3.00
N VAL A 110 10.48 4.40 3.64
CA VAL A 110 11.85 3.89 3.47
C VAL A 110 11.92 3.18 2.13
N SER A 111 12.87 3.59 1.29
CA SER A 111 13.18 2.93 0.02
C SER A 111 14.43 2.05 0.14
N PHE A 112 14.37 0.87 -0.46
CA PHE A 112 15.52 0.00 -0.69
C PHE A 112 15.61 -0.25 -2.19
N GLU A 113 16.56 0.40 -2.84
CA GLU A 113 16.76 0.32 -4.29
C GLU A 113 17.73 -0.82 -4.61
N GLU A 114 17.23 -1.83 -5.34
CA GLU A 114 18.04 -2.91 -5.91
C GLU A 114 18.00 -2.81 -7.44
N LEU A 115 18.96 -3.45 -8.11
CA LEU A 115 19.08 -3.38 -9.58
C LEU A 115 17.77 -3.70 -10.31
N PHE A 116 17.01 -4.70 -9.87
CA PHE A 116 15.78 -5.13 -10.54
C PHE A 116 14.49 -4.78 -9.79
N VAL A 117 14.59 -4.45 -8.51
CA VAL A 117 13.44 -4.29 -7.63
C VAL A 117 13.69 -3.15 -6.65
N ASN A 118 12.73 -2.24 -6.53
CA ASN A 118 12.70 -1.27 -5.44
C ASN A 118 11.65 -1.70 -4.42
N ARG A 119 12.04 -1.74 -3.15
CA ARG A 119 11.11 -2.01 -2.05
C ARG A 119 10.79 -0.72 -1.33
N TYR A 120 9.52 -0.50 -1.07
CA TYR A 120 9.04 0.66 -0.33
C TYR A 120 8.25 0.17 0.88
N GLY A 121 8.35 0.89 2.00
CA GLY A 121 7.44 0.69 3.10
C GLY A 121 7.78 1.53 4.32
N PHE A 122 6.84 1.52 5.26
CA PHE A 122 7.05 1.96 6.63
C PHE A 122 6.63 0.84 7.58
N LYS A 123 7.38 0.71 8.67
CA LYS A 123 7.11 -0.25 9.73
C LYS A 123 6.83 0.53 11.00
N ASN A 124 5.63 0.34 11.56
CA ASN A 124 5.20 0.92 12.83
C ASN A 124 4.96 2.45 12.84
N THR A 125 4.53 3.04 11.72
CA THR A 125 3.98 4.41 11.77
C THR A 125 2.76 4.38 12.68
N THR A 126 2.81 5.12 13.78
CA THR A 126 1.82 5.04 14.85
C THR A 126 1.07 6.34 14.94
N PHE A 127 -0.23 6.31 14.66
CA PHE A 127 -1.10 7.44 14.96
C PHE A 127 -1.58 7.33 16.41
N ASN A 128 -1.12 8.24 17.26
CA ASN A 128 -1.51 8.25 18.67
C ASN A 128 -2.81 9.03 18.87
N ALA A 129 -3.91 8.32 19.14
CA ALA A 129 -5.19 8.92 19.50
C ALA A 129 -5.58 8.63 20.95
N GLU A 130 -4.63 8.28 21.83
CA GLU A 130 -4.87 7.92 23.24
C GLU A 130 -5.52 9.05 24.05
N GLU A 131 -5.22 10.30 23.72
CA GLU A 131 -5.78 11.48 24.41
C GLU A 131 -7.24 11.80 24.00
N ARG A 132 -7.79 11.06 23.03
CA ARG A 132 -9.17 11.25 22.55
C ARG A 132 -10.14 10.32 23.30
N PRO A 133 -11.43 10.70 23.46
CA PRO A 133 -12.42 9.86 24.13
C PRO A 133 -12.53 8.49 23.45
N ALA A 134 -12.28 7.41 24.20
CA ALA A 134 -12.18 6.06 23.66
C ALA A 134 -13.52 5.53 23.08
N GLY A 135 -13.42 4.56 22.19
CA GLY A 135 -14.55 3.74 21.74
C GLY A 135 -15.28 4.26 20.51
N THR A 136 -14.71 5.23 19.78
CA THR A 136 -15.30 5.72 18.52
C THR A 136 -14.32 5.66 17.36
N GLU A 137 -14.88 5.50 16.17
CA GLU A 137 -14.17 5.67 14.91
C GLU A 137 -13.87 7.17 14.73
N TYR A 138 -12.58 7.52 14.66
CA TYR A 138 -12.15 8.91 14.64
C TYR A 138 -12.02 9.43 13.21
N PHE A 139 -11.32 8.70 12.34
CA PHE A 139 -11.22 8.96 10.90
C PHE A 139 -10.68 7.73 10.17
N LYS A 140 -10.64 7.77 8.84
CA LYS A 140 -10.09 6.72 7.99
C LYS A 140 -8.84 7.21 7.25
N ILE A 141 -7.85 6.33 7.10
CA ILE A 141 -6.70 6.54 6.23
C ILE A 141 -6.75 5.49 5.14
N THR A 142 -6.83 5.92 3.89
CA THR A 142 -6.76 5.07 2.72
C THR A 142 -5.46 5.36 1.97
N ILE A 143 -4.60 4.36 1.80
CA ILE A 143 -3.40 4.46 0.96
C ILE A 143 -3.59 3.57 -0.27
N ILE A 144 -3.45 4.17 -1.45
CA ILE A 144 -3.50 3.50 -2.75
C ILE A 144 -2.07 3.35 -3.27
N THR A 145 -1.60 2.12 -3.42
CA THR A 145 -0.27 1.79 -3.92
C THR A 145 -0.28 1.55 -5.43
N PRO A 146 0.85 1.78 -6.14
CA PRO A 146 0.89 1.59 -7.60
C PRO A 146 0.80 0.11 -7.98
N VAL A 147 1.17 -0.77 -7.06
CA VAL A 147 1.23 -2.23 -7.20
C VAL A 147 0.70 -2.89 -5.92
N ARG A 148 0.30 -4.15 -6.02
CA ARG A 148 -0.19 -4.92 -4.87
C ARG A 148 0.84 -4.92 -3.73
N ALA A 149 0.41 -4.63 -2.51
CA ALA A 149 1.31 -4.68 -1.36
C ALA A 149 1.75 -6.11 -1.06
N SER A 150 3.02 -6.24 -0.68
CA SER A 150 3.59 -7.48 -0.17
C SER A 150 3.27 -7.71 1.30
N LYS A 151 3.04 -6.64 2.06
CA LYS A 151 2.64 -6.68 3.46
C LYS A 151 1.77 -5.47 3.78
N SER A 152 0.64 -5.69 4.44
CA SER A 152 -0.23 -4.64 4.97
C SER A 152 -0.96 -5.16 6.20
N ASN A 153 -1.19 -4.30 7.19
CA ASN A 153 -2.09 -4.57 8.32
C ASN A 153 -3.36 -3.71 8.27
N ALA A 154 -3.74 -3.22 7.09
CA ALA A 154 -4.97 -2.48 6.88
C ALA A 154 -6.21 -3.32 7.27
N ASP A 155 -7.23 -2.65 7.80
CA ASP A 155 -8.51 -3.27 8.15
C ASP A 155 -9.24 -3.77 6.90
N THR A 156 -9.12 -3.03 5.79
CA THR A 156 -9.70 -3.40 4.49
C THR A 156 -8.65 -3.33 3.38
N GLN A 157 -8.70 -4.31 2.45
CA GLN A 157 -7.86 -4.34 1.25
C GLN A 157 -8.73 -4.55 0.01
N GLU A 158 -8.65 -3.62 -0.95
CA GLU A 158 -9.46 -3.59 -2.17
C GLU A 158 -8.58 -3.42 -3.42
N ASP A 159 -9.19 -3.41 -4.60
CA ASP A 159 -8.52 -3.19 -5.90
C ASP A 159 -7.33 -4.14 -6.15
N GLY A 160 -7.56 -5.44 -5.96
CA GLY A 160 -6.52 -6.46 -6.11
C GLY A 160 -5.38 -6.34 -5.07
N GLY A 161 -5.63 -5.67 -3.95
CA GLY A 161 -4.65 -5.43 -2.88
C GLY A 161 -3.77 -4.20 -3.11
N LYS A 162 -4.26 -3.21 -3.87
CA LYS A 162 -3.61 -1.90 -4.05
C LYS A 162 -4.18 -0.83 -3.13
N LYS A 163 -5.46 -0.94 -2.75
CA LYS A 163 -6.11 0.01 -1.86
C LYS A 163 -6.13 -0.56 -0.44
N HIS A 164 -5.57 0.18 0.50
CA HIS A 164 -5.42 -0.22 1.90
C HIS A 164 -6.06 0.82 2.80
N THR A 165 -7.07 0.43 3.58
CA THR A 165 -7.78 1.35 4.47
C THR A 165 -7.60 0.95 5.93
N TRP A 166 -7.14 1.90 6.74
CA TRP A 166 -7.06 1.81 8.19
C TRP A 166 -8.15 2.66 8.83
N VAL A 167 -8.83 2.06 9.78
CA VAL A 167 -9.82 2.68 10.64
C VAL A 167 -9.13 3.13 11.92
N ILE A 168 -8.97 4.44 12.08
CA ILE A 168 -8.29 5.02 13.24
C ILE A 168 -9.31 5.16 14.36
N SER A 169 -9.11 4.40 15.43
CA SER A 169 -9.97 4.48 16.62
C SER A 169 -9.39 5.41 17.66
N SER A 170 -10.26 6.15 18.33
CA SER A 170 -9.91 7.00 19.47
C SER A 170 -9.55 6.17 20.71
N GLY A 171 -8.79 6.77 21.62
CA GLY A 171 -8.42 6.18 22.91
C GLY A 171 -7.36 5.07 22.82
N ARG A 172 -6.70 4.90 21.66
CA ARG A 172 -5.63 3.92 21.47
C ARG A 172 -4.58 4.39 20.48
N LYS A 173 -3.43 3.72 20.50
CA LYS A 173 -2.43 3.77 19.42
C LYS A 173 -2.91 2.95 18.24
N ASN A 174 -2.86 3.55 17.05
CA ASN A 174 -3.20 2.89 15.79
C ASN A 174 -1.92 2.69 15.01
N ILE A 175 -1.48 1.44 14.88
CA ILE A 175 -0.21 1.08 14.22
C ILE A 175 -0.51 0.75 12.77
N MET A 176 0.18 1.40 11.85
CA MET A 176 0.11 1.13 10.42
C MET A 176 1.41 0.48 9.95
N THR A 177 1.28 -0.48 9.05
CA THR A 177 2.38 -1.15 8.37
C THR A 177 1.98 -1.39 6.93
N LEU A 178 2.81 -0.92 6.00
CA LEU A 178 2.62 -1.12 4.58
C LEU A 178 3.97 -1.34 3.90
N SER A 179 4.05 -2.32 3.03
CA SER A 179 5.22 -2.53 2.17
C SER A 179 4.84 -3.13 0.83
N PHE A 180 5.43 -2.58 -0.24
CA PHE A 180 5.24 -3.04 -1.61
C PHE A 180 6.57 -3.04 -2.38
N LYS A 181 6.59 -3.70 -3.53
CA LYS A 181 7.78 -3.84 -4.37
C LYS A 181 7.44 -3.45 -5.80
N THR A 182 8.24 -2.57 -6.40
CA THR A 182 8.14 -2.23 -7.83
C THR A 182 9.32 -2.84 -8.58
N TYR A 183 9.11 -3.21 -9.83
CA TYR A 183 10.17 -3.77 -10.68
C TYR A 183 10.76 -2.66 -11.56
N ASN A 184 12.09 -2.62 -11.63
CA ASN A 184 12.81 -1.70 -12.49
C ASN A 184 12.84 -2.27 -13.91
N MET A 185 11.93 -1.78 -14.77
CA MET A 185 11.75 -2.32 -16.13
C MET A 185 12.99 -2.13 -17.01
N VAL A 186 13.71 -1.01 -16.90
CA VAL A 186 14.89 -0.71 -17.71
C VAL A 186 16.02 -1.76 -17.53
N PRO A 187 16.52 -2.03 -16.31
CA PRO A 187 17.54 -3.06 -16.11
C PRO A 187 17.02 -4.46 -16.41
N LEU A 188 15.74 -4.75 -16.16
CA LEU A 188 15.13 -6.04 -16.47
C LEU A 188 15.13 -6.32 -17.98
N ILE A 189 14.69 -5.34 -18.78
CA ILE A 189 14.73 -5.41 -20.25
C ILE A 189 16.18 -5.51 -20.74
N SER A 190 17.09 -4.71 -20.18
CA SER A 190 18.51 -4.72 -20.55
C SER A 190 19.17 -6.08 -20.29
N ALA A 191 18.86 -6.70 -19.16
CA ALA A 191 19.34 -8.05 -18.82
C ALA A 191 18.79 -9.10 -19.80
N LEU A 192 17.51 -9.02 -20.17
CA LEU A 192 16.90 -9.91 -21.15
C LEU A 192 17.60 -9.81 -22.51
N PHE A 193 17.86 -8.59 -23.00
CA PHE A 193 18.62 -8.39 -24.24
C PHE A 193 20.05 -8.96 -24.14
N GLY A 194 20.72 -8.78 -23.00
CA GLY A 194 22.04 -9.34 -22.75
C GLY A 194 22.06 -10.87 -22.83
N ILE A 195 21.05 -11.54 -22.25
CA ILE A 195 20.91 -13.01 -22.30
C ILE A 195 20.68 -13.48 -23.74
N VAL A 196 19.81 -12.83 -24.50
CA VAL A 196 19.53 -13.19 -25.90
C VAL A 196 20.77 -13.03 -26.78
N LEU A 197 21.51 -11.93 -26.63
CA LEU A 197 22.76 -11.71 -27.37
C LEU A 197 23.83 -12.74 -27.01
N LEU A 198 23.96 -13.09 -25.73
CA LEU A 198 24.86 -14.14 -25.28
C LEU A 198 24.50 -15.50 -25.88
N ALA A 199 23.21 -15.85 -25.89
CA ALA A 199 22.72 -17.09 -26.49
C ALA A 199 23.03 -17.16 -27.99
N VAL A 200 22.83 -16.07 -28.72
CA VAL A 200 23.19 -15.98 -30.15
C VAL A 200 24.70 -16.15 -30.36
N LEU A 201 25.55 -15.51 -29.54
CA LEU A 201 27.00 -15.67 -29.63
C LEU A 201 27.45 -17.11 -29.35
N ILE A 202 26.90 -17.75 -28.32
CA ILE A 202 27.18 -19.16 -28.00
C ILE A 202 26.75 -20.05 -29.17
N TYR A 203 25.58 -19.81 -29.76
CA TYR A 203 25.09 -20.54 -30.93
C TYR A 203 26.01 -20.40 -32.15
N LEU A 204 26.48 -19.18 -32.45
CA LEU A 204 27.42 -18.93 -33.55
C LEU A 204 28.76 -19.66 -33.32
N ILE A 205 29.32 -19.57 -32.11
CA ILE A 205 30.56 -20.29 -31.76
C ILE A 205 30.38 -21.81 -31.86
N ALA A 206 29.23 -22.33 -31.40
CA ALA A 206 28.93 -23.75 -31.46
C ALA A 206 28.76 -24.26 -32.89
N THR A 207 28.09 -23.49 -33.76
CA THR A 207 27.87 -23.86 -35.17
C THR A 207 29.14 -23.75 -36.02
N ASP A 208 29.99 -22.76 -35.79
CA ASP A 208 31.31 -22.65 -36.46
C ASP A 208 32.24 -23.81 -36.08
N LYS A 209 32.22 -24.24 -34.82
CA LYS A 209 32.99 -25.42 -34.38
C LYS A 209 32.50 -26.72 -35.01
N LYS A 210 31.20 -26.83 -35.34
CA LYS A 210 30.65 -28.00 -36.04
C LYS A 210 31.14 -28.04 -37.49
N LYS A 211 31.12 -26.90 -38.19
CA LYS A 211 31.63 -26.79 -39.57
C LYS A 211 33.12 -27.12 -39.69
N ASN A 212 33.95 -26.75 -38.71
CA ASN A 212 35.38 -27.07 -38.74
C ASN A 212 35.74 -28.53 -38.41
N LYS A 213 34.80 -29.33 -37.86
CA LYS A 213 35.03 -30.77 -37.64
C LYS A 213 34.77 -31.60 -38.90
N ASP A 214 33.87 -31.15 -39.76
CA ASP A 214 33.54 -31.87 -41.01
C ASP A 214 34.60 -31.69 -42.11
N TYR A 215 35.51 -30.72 -41.98
CA TYR A 215 36.62 -30.50 -42.93
C TYR A 215 37.92 -31.25 -42.60
N SER A 216 37.98 -32.02 -41.50
CA SER A 216 39.15 -32.86 -41.18
C SER A 216 38.94 -34.36 -41.41
N TYR A 217 37.84 -34.74 -42.06
CA TYR A 217 37.56 -36.12 -42.47
C TYR A 217 37.37 -36.19 -44.00
N VAL A 218 38.39 -35.74 -44.74
CA VAL A 218 38.63 -36.22 -46.11
C VAL A 218 39.86 -37.13 -46.02
N SER A 219 39.65 -38.32 -45.47
CA SER A 219 40.55 -39.45 -45.62
C SER A 219 39.92 -40.37 -46.64
N ASP A 220 40.57 -40.45 -47.80
CA ASP A 220 40.51 -41.49 -48.83
C ASP A 220 39.16 -42.17 -49.10
N GLU A 221 38.60 -41.84 -50.27
CA GLU A 221 37.80 -42.77 -51.05
C GLU A 221 38.53 -44.12 -51.18
N SER A 222 37.99 -45.15 -50.53
CA SER A 222 38.05 -46.50 -51.07
C SER A 222 36.72 -47.19 -50.83
N LEU A 223 36.22 -47.76 -51.93
CA LEU A 223 34.90 -48.35 -52.11
C LEU A 223 34.67 -49.62 -51.26
N SER A 224 33.45 -49.74 -50.74
CA SER A 224 32.65 -50.98 -50.65
C SER A 224 31.25 -50.59 -50.16
N GLU A 225 30.25 -50.51 -51.04
CA GLU A 225 29.21 -51.54 -51.28
C GLU A 225 28.37 -51.90 -50.03
N ASP A 226 27.08 -51.53 -50.14
CA ASP A 226 25.85 -52.14 -49.61
C ASP A 226 25.73 -52.46 -48.11
N GLU A 227 24.80 -51.78 -47.41
CA GLU A 227 23.52 -52.41 -47.02
C GLU A 227 22.52 -51.37 -46.48
N GLU A 228 21.31 -51.45 -47.02
CA GLU A 228 20.06 -50.83 -46.60
C GLU A 228 19.63 -51.39 -45.24
N ILE A 229 19.19 -50.54 -44.30
CA ILE A 229 18.05 -50.81 -43.39
C ILE A 229 17.46 -49.46 -42.92
N THR A 230 16.16 -49.41 -43.10
CA THR A 230 15.16 -48.40 -42.77
C THR A 230 14.97 -48.26 -41.26
N GLU A 231 14.69 -47.04 -40.76
CA GLU A 231 13.67 -46.76 -39.73
C GLU A 231 13.44 -45.24 -39.60
N GLU A 232 12.36 -44.75 -40.18
CA GLU A 232 11.54 -43.65 -39.62
C GLU A 232 10.53 -44.28 -38.62
N PRO A 233 9.83 -43.54 -37.73
CA PRO A 233 9.75 -42.08 -37.55
C PRO A 233 9.88 -41.64 -36.06
N GLN A 234 9.83 -40.33 -35.77
CA GLN A 234 8.79 -39.71 -34.92
C GLN A 234 9.15 -38.26 -34.57
N ASP A 235 8.34 -37.35 -35.12
CA ASP A 235 8.02 -36.07 -34.52
C ASP A 235 7.42 -36.32 -33.13
N GLU A 236 8.01 -35.74 -32.08
CA GLU A 236 7.27 -35.38 -30.88
C GLU A 236 7.64 -33.95 -30.49
N GLU A 237 6.59 -33.13 -30.50
CA GLU A 237 6.49 -31.79 -29.94
C GLU A 237 7.15 -31.73 -28.55
N ILE A 238 8.02 -30.73 -28.35
CA ILE A 238 8.31 -30.24 -26.99
C ILE A 238 7.71 -28.83 -26.93
N GLU A 239 6.38 -28.83 -26.90
CA GLU A 239 5.56 -27.81 -26.29
C GLU A 239 5.64 -28.01 -24.75
N GLU A 240 5.53 -26.91 -24.00
CA GLU A 240 5.40 -26.87 -22.52
C GLU A 240 6.65 -27.15 -21.65
N MET A 241 7.47 -26.12 -21.45
CA MET A 241 8.10 -25.86 -20.14
C MET A 241 7.65 -24.48 -19.62
N ILE A 242 6.35 -24.38 -19.35
CA ILE A 242 5.79 -23.37 -18.44
C ILE A 242 4.84 -24.12 -17.50
N GLU A 243 5.38 -24.85 -16.54
CA GLU A 243 4.66 -25.14 -15.30
C GLU A 243 5.62 -25.70 -14.24
N GLN A 244 5.36 -25.34 -12.98
CA GLN A 244 5.99 -25.87 -11.76
C GLN A 244 7.34 -25.24 -11.34
N LEU A 245 7.31 -23.96 -10.99
CA LEU A 245 7.98 -23.53 -9.76
C LEU A 245 6.96 -23.63 -8.63
N ASP A 246 6.74 -24.88 -8.20
CA ASP A 246 5.89 -25.19 -7.07
C ASP A 246 6.59 -24.76 -5.76
N PHE A 247 5.75 -24.26 -4.88
CA PHE A 247 6.07 -23.49 -3.70
C PHE A 247 6.17 -24.46 -2.52
N GLU A 248 7.39 -24.84 -2.11
CA GLU A 248 7.58 -25.58 -0.86
C GLU A 248 7.38 -24.64 0.34
N VAL A 249 6.18 -24.70 0.90
CA VAL A 249 5.85 -24.27 2.26
C VAL A 249 6.43 -25.28 3.23
N ASP A 250 7.46 -24.89 3.97
CA ASP A 250 7.85 -25.63 5.17
C ASP A 250 6.91 -25.25 6.31
N SER A 251 5.91 -26.10 6.54
CA SER A 251 5.12 -26.14 7.77
C SER A 251 5.64 -27.27 8.63
N SER A 252 6.34 -26.93 9.71
CA SER A 252 6.43 -27.80 10.89
C SER A 252 5.78 -27.11 12.10
N ASN A 253 4.63 -27.67 12.49
CA ASN A 253 4.12 -27.77 13.86
C ASN A 253 5.27 -28.22 14.80
N GLY A 254 5.37 -27.84 16.07
CA GLY A 254 4.35 -27.43 17.04
C GLY A 254 4.53 -28.28 18.31
N GLU A 255 4.67 -27.65 19.48
CA GLU A 255 4.48 -28.22 20.84
C GLU A 255 4.56 -27.03 21.81
N SER A 256 3.44 -26.46 22.26
CA SER A 256 2.75 -26.75 23.53
C SER A 256 3.65 -26.72 24.76
N ASP A 257 3.54 -25.66 25.56
CA ASP A 257 3.70 -25.77 27.02
C ASP A 257 2.60 -24.95 27.71
N SER A 258 1.75 -25.70 28.39
CA SER A 258 0.67 -25.24 29.26
C SER A 258 1.17 -25.35 30.69
N GLY A 259 1.41 -24.21 31.33
CA GLY A 259 1.66 -24.11 32.76
C GLY A 259 0.69 -23.14 33.38
N ASP A 260 -0.45 -23.66 33.83
CA ASP A 260 -1.23 -23.07 34.91
C ASP A 260 -0.36 -23.11 36.17
N GLU A 261 -0.25 -21.98 36.88
CA GLU A 261 -0.18 -21.97 38.33
C GLU A 261 -0.72 -20.63 38.83
N ASP A 262 -1.91 -20.74 39.45
CA ASP A 262 -2.53 -19.76 40.32
C ASP A 262 -1.55 -19.25 41.38
N GLU A 263 -1.65 -17.97 41.76
CA GLU A 263 -1.68 -17.63 43.18
C GLU A 263 -2.28 -16.24 43.39
N ASP A 264 -3.48 -16.27 43.97
CA ASP A 264 -4.10 -15.19 44.74
C ASP A 264 -3.08 -14.48 45.64
N ASN A 265 -3.16 -13.15 45.71
CA ASN A 265 -3.21 -12.56 47.05
C ASN A 265 -3.90 -11.20 47.12
N GLN A 266 -4.62 -11.09 48.23
CA GLN A 266 -5.66 -10.15 48.57
C GLN A 266 -5.14 -8.76 48.95
N GLU A 267 -6.08 -7.83 48.94
CA GLU A 267 -6.11 -6.58 49.72
C GLU A 267 -5.56 -6.76 51.14
N GLU A 268 -4.81 -5.77 51.64
CA GLU A 268 -5.06 -5.20 52.97
C GLU A 268 -4.32 -3.84 53.13
N GLU A 269 -5.10 -2.85 53.62
CA GLU A 269 -4.79 -1.49 54.12
C GLU A 269 -4.47 -0.33 53.15
#